data_AF-A0A1V4I8M0-F1
#
_entry.id   AF-A0A1V4I8M0-F1
#
_cell.length_a   1.000
_cell.length_b   1.000
_cell.length_c   1.000
_cell.angle_alpha   90.00
_cell.angle_beta   90.00
_cell.angle_gamma   90.00
#
_symmetry.space_group_name_H-M   'P 1'
#
loop_
_entity.id
_entity.type
_entity.pdbx_description
1 polymer ?
#
loop_
_entity_poly.entity_id
_entity_poly.type
_entity_poly.pdbx_seq_one_letter_code
_entity_poly.pdbx_strand_id
1 'polypeptide(L)'
;MIKAVRKVMNSKKGFTLVELIVVLAVLGIIAGIAIPRFGNIQEESKRKADIATGAVIGKAAELALANGETDVAVDKLVSKGYLESLPKPQYKADKDFVVTVTGGNVTVTVDNQQVYPDGKNYKKD
;
A
#
# COMPACT_ATOMS: atom_id res chain seq x y z
N MET A 1 -0.10 56.70 33.84
CA MET A 1 0.02 55.67 32.78
C MET A 1 -1.11 54.62 32.77
N ILE A 2 -1.89 54.44 33.85
CA ILE A 2 -2.94 53.41 33.95
C ILE A 2 -4.21 53.69 33.11
N LYS A 3 -4.49 54.96 32.73
CA LYS A 3 -5.70 55.33 31.95
C LYS A 3 -5.70 54.76 30.51
N ALA A 4 -4.54 54.55 29.90
CA ALA A 4 -4.43 54.05 28.53
C ALA A 4 -4.87 52.58 28.42
N VAL A 5 -4.50 51.75 29.40
CA VAL A 5 -4.83 50.31 29.45
C VAL A 5 -6.35 50.09 29.57
N ARG A 6 -7.02 50.94 30.36
CA ARG A 6 -8.48 50.86 30.57
C ARG A 6 -9.30 51.19 29.31
N LYS A 7 -8.76 52.02 28.41
CA LYS A 7 -9.41 52.36 27.13
C LYS A 7 -9.36 51.20 26.13
N VAL A 8 -8.29 50.41 26.15
CA VAL A 8 -8.13 49.23 25.28
C VAL A 8 -9.07 48.10 25.73
N MET A 9 -9.23 47.86 27.04
CA MET A 9 -10.16 46.86 27.58
C MET A 9 -11.66 47.16 27.32
N ASN A 10 -12.01 48.43 27.12
CA ASN A 10 -13.37 48.86 26.79
C ASN A 10 -13.66 48.88 25.28
N SER A 11 -12.67 48.56 24.45
CA SER A 11 -12.80 48.47 22.99
C SER A 11 -13.13 47.03 22.55
N LYS A 12 -14.04 46.36 23.26
CA LYS A 12 -14.45 44.99 22.93
C LYS A 12 -15.36 45.02 21.70
N LYS A 13 -14.77 44.99 20.51
CA LYS A 13 -15.49 44.57 19.30
C LYS A 13 -15.83 43.09 19.49
N GLY A 14 -17.08 42.82 19.87
CA GLY A 14 -17.60 41.47 20.04
C GLY A 14 -17.80 40.79 18.68
N PHE A 15 -17.61 39.48 18.65
CA PHE A 15 -17.92 38.62 17.51
C PHE A 15 -19.42 38.67 17.23
N THR A 16 -19.83 38.81 15.97
CA THR A 16 -21.26 38.79 15.62
C THR A 16 -21.78 37.36 15.52
N LEU A 17 -23.07 37.14 15.83
CA LEU A 17 -23.70 35.84 15.61
C LEU A 17 -23.70 35.46 14.12
N VAL A 18 -23.76 36.46 13.23
CA VAL A 18 -23.70 36.26 11.77
C VAL A 18 -22.35 35.67 11.35
N GLU A 19 -21.24 36.18 11.88
CA GLU A 19 -19.91 35.61 11.62
C GLU A 19 -19.81 34.15 12.06
N LEU A 20 -20.38 33.80 13.21
CA LEU A 20 -20.37 32.42 13.70
C LEU A 20 -21.20 31.49 12.79
N ILE A 21 -22.37 31.96 12.33
CA ILE A 21 -23.26 31.20 11.44
C ILE A 21 -22.59 30.95 10.09
N VAL A 22 -21.92 31.95 9.51
CA VAL A 22 -21.22 31.79 8.22
C VAL A 22 -20.06 30.80 8.35
N VAL A 23 -19.30 30.84 9.45
CA VAL A 23 -18.20 29.88 9.69
C VAL A 23 -18.73 28.45 9.83
N LEU A 24 -19.80 28.24 10.59
CA LEU A 24 -20.42 26.91 10.74
C LEU A 24 -21.00 26.40 9.41
N ALA A 25 -21.57 27.29 8.59
CA ALA A 25 -22.06 26.93 7.26
C ALA A 25 -20.92 26.43 6.35
N VAL A 26 -19.78 27.15 6.30
CA VAL A 26 -18.62 26.73 5.51
C VAL A 26 -18.00 25.44 6.07
N LEU A 27 -17.86 25.31 7.39
CA LEU A 27 -17.37 24.08 8.03
C LEU A 27 -18.29 22.88 7.74
N GLY A 28 -19.62 23.08 7.72
CA GLY A 28 -20.59 22.04 7.36
C GLY A 28 -20.45 21.57 5.91
N ILE A 29 -20.23 22.50 4.97
CA ILE A 29 -19.98 22.16 3.55
C ILE A 29 -18.68 21.36 3.41
N ILE A 30 -17.58 21.83 4.02
CA ILE A 30 -16.27 21.16 3.95
C ILE A 30 -16.34 19.77 4.58
N ALA A 31 -17.01 19.64 5.74
CA ALA A 31 -17.20 18.36 6.40
C ALA A 31 -18.00 17.37 5.56
N GLY A 32 -18.99 17.84 4.77
CA GLY A 32 -19.79 17.00 3.88
C GLY A 32 -19.03 16.45 2.67
N ILE A 33 -18.04 17.18 2.15
CA ILE A 33 -17.24 16.75 0.97
C ILE A 33 -15.95 16.02 1.36
N ALA A 34 -15.56 16.05 2.63
CA ALA A 34 -14.31 15.50 3.11
C ALA A 34 -14.39 13.96 3.27
N ILE A 35 -14.30 13.23 2.15
CA ILE A 35 -14.02 11.80 2.15
C ILE A 35 -12.76 11.53 1.33
N PRO A 36 -11.59 11.39 1.98
CA PRO A 36 -10.40 10.94 1.28
C PRO A 36 -10.50 9.44 0.99
N ARG A 37 -10.40 9.04 -0.28
CA ARG A 37 -10.44 7.63 -0.72
C ARG A 37 -9.08 6.95 -0.57
N PHE A 38 -8.59 6.80 0.65
CA PHE A 38 -7.30 6.15 0.93
C PHE A 38 -7.28 4.64 0.68
N GLY A 39 -8.44 3.96 0.73
CA GLY A 39 -8.52 2.50 0.59
C GLY A 39 -7.98 1.99 -0.74
N ASN A 40 -8.37 2.63 -1.86
CA ASN A 40 -7.95 2.19 -3.19
C ASN A 40 -6.43 2.34 -3.41
N ILE A 41 -5.83 3.41 -2.88
CA ILE A 41 -4.39 3.66 -3.00
C ILE A 41 -3.60 2.63 -2.18
N GLN A 42 -4.06 2.32 -0.97
CA GLN A 42 -3.42 1.31 -0.13
C GLN A 42 -3.48 -0.07 -0.76
N GLU A 43 -4.63 -0.44 -1.32
CA GLU A 43 -4.83 -1.72 -2.01
C GLU A 43 -3.93 -1.84 -3.25
N GLU A 44 -3.86 -0.78 -4.08
CA GLU A 44 -2.98 -0.75 -5.24
C GLU A 44 -1.50 -0.84 -4.84
N SER A 45 -1.12 -0.18 -3.74
CA SER A 45 0.25 -0.23 -3.20
C SER A 45 0.63 -1.64 -2.76
N LYS A 46 -0.27 -2.33 -2.05
CA LYS A 46 -0.09 -3.74 -1.65
C LYS A 46 0.10 -4.63 -2.88
N ARG A 47 -0.72 -4.46 -3.92
CA ARG A 47 -0.58 -5.21 -5.17
C ARG A 47 0.76 -4.97 -5.87
N LYS A 48 1.22 -3.72 -5.93
CA LYS A 48 2.52 -3.39 -6.53
C LYS A 48 3.68 -3.99 -5.72
N ALA A 49 3.57 -4.01 -4.39
CA ALA A 49 4.53 -4.68 -3.52
C ALA A 49 4.60 -6.19 -3.80
N ASP A 50 3.46 -6.84 -4.04
CA ASP A 50 3.40 -8.27 -4.35
C ASP A 50 4.00 -8.59 -5.73
N ILE A 51 3.77 -7.74 -6.73
CA ILE A 51 4.40 -7.86 -8.07
C ILE A 51 5.93 -7.72 -7.94
N ALA A 52 6.40 -6.72 -7.19
CA ALA A 52 7.84 -6.52 -6.96
C ALA A 52 8.46 -7.71 -6.22
N THR A 53 7.78 -8.22 -5.19
CA THR A 53 8.21 -9.39 -4.43
C THR A 53 8.22 -10.64 -5.30
N GLY A 54 7.19 -10.84 -6.12
CA GLY A 54 7.12 -11.90 -7.12
C GLY A 54 8.29 -11.86 -8.10
N ALA A 55 8.75 -10.67 -8.50
CA ALA A 55 9.91 -10.52 -9.36
C ALA A 55 11.24 -10.89 -8.66
N VAL A 56 11.38 -10.60 -7.37
CA VAL A 56 12.53 -11.07 -6.59
C VAL A 56 12.53 -12.60 -6.50
N ILE A 57 11.38 -13.21 -6.18
CA ILE A 57 11.24 -14.67 -6.11
C ILE A 57 11.50 -15.32 -7.47
N GLY A 58 10.94 -14.76 -8.55
CA GLY A 58 11.10 -15.28 -9.90
C GLY A 58 12.56 -15.31 -10.34
N LYS A 59 13.29 -14.20 -10.11
CA LYS A 59 14.73 -14.13 -10.38
C LYS A 59 15.55 -15.06 -9.50
N ALA A 60 15.18 -15.22 -8.23
CA ALA A 60 15.84 -16.17 -7.34
C ALA A 60 15.65 -17.62 -7.82
N ALA A 61 14.44 -17.96 -8.29
CA ALA A 61 14.16 -19.26 -8.89
C ALA A 61 14.92 -19.47 -10.21
N GLU A 62 15.00 -18.47 -11.08
CA GLU A 62 15.80 -18.53 -12.32
C GLU A 62 17.29 -18.77 -12.00
N LEU A 63 17.82 -18.07 -10.99
CA LEU A 63 19.20 -18.26 -10.54
C LEU A 63 19.41 -19.67 -9.97
N ALA A 64 18.45 -20.19 -9.17
CA ALA A 64 18.51 -21.53 -8.64
C ALA A 64 18.51 -22.60 -9.76
N LEU A 65 17.63 -22.46 -10.76
CA LEU A 65 17.60 -23.32 -11.93
C LEU A 65 18.93 -23.28 -12.71
N ALA A 66 19.51 -22.09 -12.88
CA ALA A 66 20.80 -21.92 -13.56
C ALA A 66 21.95 -22.61 -12.81
N ASN A 67 21.86 -22.70 -11.47
CA ASN A 67 22.80 -23.42 -10.62
C ASN A 67 22.53 -24.93 -10.53
N GLY A 68 21.56 -25.44 -11.28
CA GLY A 68 21.23 -26.88 -11.35
C GLY A 68 20.21 -27.36 -10.33
N GLU A 69 19.59 -26.45 -9.57
CA GLU A 69 18.51 -26.81 -8.66
C GLU A 69 17.25 -27.14 -9.44
N THR A 70 16.56 -28.24 -9.09
CA THR A 70 15.30 -28.64 -9.73
C THR A 70 14.08 -28.31 -8.87
N ASP A 71 14.28 -28.21 -7.56
CA ASP A 71 13.24 -27.83 -6.60
C ASP A 71 13.41 -26.35 -6.21
N VAL A 72 12.51 -25.53 -6.76
CA VAL A 72 12.47 -24.07 -6.63
C VAL A 72 11.22 -23.58 -5.91
N ALA A 73 10.58 -24.44 -5.12
CA ALA A 73 9.55 -24.00 -4.19
C ALA A 73 10.12 -22.92 -3.24
N VAL A 74 9.28 -21.97 -2.82
CA VAL A 74 9.75 -20.76 -2.11
C VAL A 74 10.48 -21.10 -0.80
N ASP A 75 10.02 -22.12 -0.07
CA ASP A 75 10.68 -22.62 1.14
C ASP A 75 12.07 -23.21 0.85
N LYS A 76 12.26 -23.80 -0.33
CA LYS A 76 13.55 -24.35 -0.78
C LYS A 76 14.50 -23.25 -1.20
N LEU A 77 14.00 -22.21 -1.85
CA LEU A 77 14.80 -21.03 -2.17
C LEU A 77 15.35 -20.37 -0.90
N VAL A 78 14.56 -20.33 0.18
CA VAL A 78 15.04 -19.88 1.49
C VAL A 78 16.08 -20.83 2.06
N SER A 79 15.78 -22.13 2.11
CA SER A 79 16.68 -23.15 2.69
C SER A 79 18.02 -23.24 1.97
N LYS A 80 18.05 -22.94 0.68
CA LYS A 80 19.23 -22.95 -0.19
C LYS A 80 19.94 -21.59 -0.28
N GLY A 81 19.44 -20.57 0.42
CA GLY A 81 20.07 -19.24 0.50
C GLY A 81 19.84 -18.33 -0.71
N TYR A 82 18.89 -18.65 -1.59
CA TYR A 82 18.47 -17.76 -2.68
C TYR A 82 17.50 -16.66 -2.21
N LEU A 83 16.83 -16.88 -1.08
CA LEU A 83 15.96 -15.91 -0.40
C LEU A 83 16.31 -15.83 1.08
N GLU A 84 16.25 -14.63 1.65
CA GLU A 84 16.56 -14.38 3.06
C GLU A 84 15.48 -14.90 4.02
N SER A 85 14.22 -14.86 3.59
CA SER A 85 13.07 -15.28 4.40
C SER A 85 11.91 -15.65 3.51
N LEU A 86 10.90 -16.32 4.08
CA LEU A 86 9.68 -16.70 3.36
C LEU A 86 8.78 -15.46 3.16
N PRO A 87 8.68 -14.89 1.95
CA PRO A 87 7.86 -13.72 1.70
C PRO A 87 6.37 -14.08 1.77
N LYS A 88 5.55 -13.14 2.25
CA LYS A 88 4.09 -13.23 2.28
C LYS A 88 3.47 -12.12 1.43
N PRO A 89 2.45 -12.40 0.60
CA PRO A 89 1.71 -11.37 -0.12
C PRO A 89 1.04 -10.37 0.84
N GLN A 90 0.94 -9.11 0.43
CA GLN A 90 0.30 -8.04 1.20
C GLN A 90 -1.14 -7.79 0.76
N TYR A 91 -1.48 -8.04 -0.51
CA TYR A 91 -2.84 -7.87 -1.02
C TYR A 91 -3.72 -9.07 -0.65
N LYS A 92 -3.29 -10.29 -0.98
CA LYS A 92 -3.94 -11.55 -0.59
C LYS A 92 -3.18 -12.23 0.54
N ALA A 93 -3.24 -11.63 1.74
CA ALA A 93 -2.38 -11.97 2.88
C ALA A 93 -2.60 -13.38 3.45
N ASP A 94 -3.73 -14.01 3.13
CA ASP A 94 -4.08 -15.39 3.45
C ASP A 94 -3.50 -16.43 2.49
N LYS A 95 -2.83 -15.97 1.41
CA LYS A 95 -2.28 -16.80 0.34
C LYS A 95 -0.76 -16.81 0.38
N ASP A 96 -0.19 -17.70 -0.42
CA ASP A 96 1.25 -17.87 -0.56
C ASP A 96 1.72 -17.57 -1.98
N PHE A 97 2.99 -17.19 -2.11
CA PHE A 97 3.66 -17.20 -3.40
C PHE A 97 3.96 -18.64 -3.82
N VAL A 98 3.59 -18.99 -5.04
CA VAL A 98 3.85 -20.30 -5.63
C VAL A 98 4.68 -20.13 -6.89
N VAL A 99 5.81 -20.83 -6.95
CA VAL A 99 6.71 -20.87 -8.11
C VAL A 99 6.40 -22.09 -8.95
N THR A 100 6.20 -21.89 -10.25
CA THR A 100 6.00 -22.96 -11.23
C THR A 100 7.01 -22.79 -12.36
N VAL A 101 7.58 -23.88 -12.82
CA VAL A 101 8.50 -23.91 -13.97
C VAL A 101 7.85 -24.69 -15.10
N THR A 102 7.72 -24.10 -16.29
CA THR A 102 7.15 -24.77 -17.46
C THR A 102 7.99 -24.47 -18.69
N GLY A 103 8.61 -25.52 -19.25
CA GLY A 103 9.47 -25.39 -20.44
C GLY A 103 10.64 -24.41 -20.23
N GLY A 104 11.18 -24.34 -19.01
CA GLY A 104 12.27 -23.42 -18.65
C GLY A 104 11.83 -22.01 -18.27
N ASN A 105 10.54 -21.67 -18.39
CA ASN A 105 10.02 -20.38 -17.96
C ASN A 105 9.56 -20.46 -16.50
N VAL A 106 10.03 -19.51 -15.68
CA VAL A 106 9.62 -19.35 -14.29
C VAL A 106 8.41 -18.43 -14.20
N THR A 107 7.37 -18.90 -13.53
CA THR A 107 6.16 -18.12 -13.22
C THR A 107 5.97 -18.10 -11.72
N VAL A 108 5.69 -16.92 -11.16
CA VAL A 108 5.29 -16.78 -9.75
C VAL A 108 3.82 -16.36 -9.70
N THR A 109 3.04 -17.05 -8.88
CA THR A 109 1.61 -16.81 -8.72
C THR A 109 1.23 -16.60 -7.26
N VAL A 110 0.13 -15.89 -7.05
CA VAL A 110 -0.59 -15.79 -5.77
C VAL A 110 -2.05 -16.05 -6.07
N ASP A 111 -2.67 -17.03 -5.43
CA ASP A 111 -4.08 -17.39 -5.67
C ASP A 111 -4.40 -17.63 -7.17
N ASN A 112 -3.52 -18.35 -7.86
CA ASN A 112 -3.57 -18.61 -9.32
C ASN A 112 -3.44 -17.37 -10.22
N GLN A 113 -3.19 -16.19 -9.65
CA GLN A 113 -2.93 -14.96 -10.40
C GLN A 113 -1.42 -14.73 -10.55
N GLN A 114 -0.97 -14.54 -11.79
CA GLN A 114 0.45 -14.32 -12.11
C GLN A 114 0.94 -12.95 -11.61
N VAL A 115 1.97 -12.96 -10.77
CA VAL A 115 2.71 -11.77 -10.29
C VAL A 115 4.04 -11.56 -11.02
N TYR A 116 4.66 -12.63 -11.53
CA TYR A 116 5.89 -12.62 -12.34
C TYR A 116 5.73 -13.58 -13.52
N PRO A 117 6.17 -13.22 -14.75
CA PRO A 117 7.10 -12.14 -15.11
C PRO A 117 6.52 -10.72 -15.22
N ASP A 118 5.23 -10.56 -15.51
CA ASP A 118 4.68 -9.25 -15.91
C ASP A 118 3.52 -8.73 -15.05
N GLY A 119 3.09 -9.48 -14.03
CA GLY A 119 2.05 -9.08 -13.06
C GLY A 119 0.68 -8.74 -13.65
N LYS A 120 0.46 -8.92 -14.96
CA LYS A 120 -0.73 -8.41 -15.68
C LYS A 120 -2.03 -9.06 -15.21
N ASN A 121 -1.93 -10.30 -14.73
CA ASN A 121 -3.07 -11.09 -14.26
C ASN A 121 -3.31 -10.94 -12.76
N TYR A 122 -2.48 -10.17 -12.04
CA TYR A 122 -2.67 -9.87 -10.62
C TYR A 122 -3.64 -8.70 -10.42
N LYS A 123 -4.92 -8.96 -10.66
CA LYS A 123 -5.97 -7.93 -10.66
C LYS A 123 -6.70 -7.87 -9.33
N LYS A 124 -7.28 -6.69 -9.07
CA LYS A 124 -8.27 -6.52 -8.03
C LYS A 124 -9.48 -7.41 -8.31
N ASP A 125 -10.01 -8.04 -7.27
CA ASP A 125 -11.23 -8.86 -7.33
C ASP A 125 -12.46 -8.04 -7.79
#